data_AF-A4FC60-F1
#
_entry.id   AF-A4FC60-F1
#
_cell.length_a   1.000
_cell.length_b   1.000
_cell.length_c   1.000
_cell.angle_alpha   90.00
_cell.angle_beta   90.00
_cell.angle_gamma   90.00
#
_symmetry.space_group_name_H-M   'P 1'
#
loop_
_entity.id
_entity.type
_entity.pdbx_description
1 polymer ?
#
loop_
_entity_poly.entity_id
_entity_poly.type
_entity_poly.pdbx_seq_one_letter_code
_entity_poly.pdbx_strand_id
1 'polypeptide(L)'
;MARPRPWEVSDELWALIEPLLPRHERRFRYPGRRRIDDRKTLQGILFVLYTGIQWEFLPQELGFGSGSTCWRRLAEWQQAGVWEQLQRVLLDRLRAADQLDFSRAVVDSSQIQAKRGRGCPKVGPSPVDRGRPGSKHHVITDACGRACQVVCV
;
A
#
# COMPACT_ATOMS: atom_id res chain seq x y z
N MET A 1 -13.46 -8.57 24.98
CA MET A 1 -13.55 -8.76 23.51
C MET A 1 -12.16 -9.09 22.99
N ALA A 2 -12.00 -10.17 22.22
CA ALA A 2 -10.71 -10.46 21.58
C ALA A 2 -10.38 -9.36 20.57
N ARG A 3 -9.14 -8.87 20.56
CA ARG A 3 -8.71 -7.92 19.51
C ARG A 3 -8.79 -8.67 18.17
N PRO A 4 -9.42 -8.10 17.13
CA PRO A 4 -9.43 -8.71 15.81
C PRO A 4 -8.00 -8.88 15.32
N ARG A 5 -7.78 -9.87 14.46
CA ARG A 5 -6.43 -10.07 13.90
C ARG A 5 -6.05 -8.83 13.10
N PRO A 6 -4.79 -8.36 13.14
CA PRO A 6 -4.38 -7.12 12.48
C PRO A 6 -4.63 -7.07 10.97
N TRP A 7 -4.73 -8.23 10.32
CA TRP A 7 -5.01 -8.38 8.89
C TRP A 7 -6.49 -8.71 8.57
N GLU A 8 -7.38 -8.68 9.56
CA GLU A 8 -8.82 -8.78 9.33
C GLU A 8 -9.39 -7.41 8.94
N VAL A 9 -10.01 -7.37 7.76
CA VAL A 9 -10.67 -6.17 7.25
C VAL A 9 -12.14 -6.25 7.65
N SER A 10 -12.63 -5.32 8.47
CA SER A 10 -14.04 -5.24 8.85
C SER A 10 -14.93 -4.85 7.66
N ASP A 11 -16.24 -5.10 7.76
CA ASP A 11 -17.18 -4.70 6.70
C ASP A 11 -17.21 -3.19 6.50
N GLU A 12 -17.11 -2.43 7.59
CA GLU A 12 -17.04 -0.96 7.55
C GLU A 12 -15.79 -0.46 6.82
N LEU A 13 -14.63 -1.06 7.11
CA LEU A 13 -13.39 -0.71 6.41
C LEU A 13 -13.46 -1.13 4.94
N TRP A 14 -14.02 -2.31 4.68
CA TRP A 14 -14.19 -2.83 3.33
C TRP A 14 -15.08 -1.92 2.46
N ALA A 15 -16.18 -1.41 3.01
CA ALA A 15 -17.09 -0.49 2.33
C ALA A 15 -16.40 0.82 1.87
N LEU A 16 -15.27 1.19 2.48
CA LEU A 16 -14.46 2.34 2.07
C LEU A 16 -13.43 2.00 1.01
N ILE A 17 -12.89 0.78 1.06
CA ILE A 17 -11.82 0.35 0.16
C ILE A 17 -12.40 -0.11 -1.17
N GLU A 18 -13.47 -0.91 -1.15
CA GLU A 18 -14.07 -1.53 -2.32
C GLU A 18 -14.37 -0.53 -3.46
N PRO A 19 -14.94 0.67 -3.22
CA PRO A 19 -15.22 1.63 -4.28
C PRO A 19 -13.97 2.20 -4.96
N LEU A 20 -12.82 2.17 -4.28
CA LEU A 20 -11.54 2.67 -4.81
C LEU A 20 -10.87 1.65 -5.73
N LEU A 21 -11.30 0.38 -5.67
CA LEU A 21 -10.67 -0.69 -6.44
C LEU A 21 -11.06 -0.62 -7.91
N PRO A 22 -10.10 -0.84 -8.84
CA PRO A 22 -10.41 -0.91 -10.26
C PRO A 22 -11.36 -2.07 -10.54
N ARG A 23 -12.43 -1.80 -11.29
CA ARG A 23 -13.34 -2.85 -11.76
C ARG A 23 -12.67 -3.62 -12.90
N HIS A 24 -12.63 -4.94 -12.77
CA HIS A 24 -12.08 -5.83 -13.79
C HIS A 24 -13.18 -6.67 -14.43
N GLU A 25 -13.49 -6.33 -15.67
CA GLU A 25 -14.40 -7.14 -16.48
C GLU A 25 -13.71 -8.44 -16.90
N ARG A 26 -14.43 -9.54 -16.71
CA ARG A 26 -13.96 -10.85 -17.12
C ARG A 26 -14.12 -10.98 -18.63
N ARG A 27 -13.04 -11.34 -19.32
CA ARG A 27 -13.10 -11.67 -20.75
C ARG A 27 -14.11 -12.79 -20.99
N PHE A 28 -15.00 -12.60 -21.95
CA PHE A 28 -16.01 -13.61 -22.30
C PHE A 28 -15.37 -14.88 -22.87
N ARG A 29 -14.42 -14.72 -23.80
CA ARG A 29 -13.71 -15.84 -24.44
C ARG A 29 -12.34 -16.05 -23.80
N TYR A 30 -12.01 -17.32 -23.50
CA TYR A 30 -10.78 -17.75 -22.81
C TYR A 30 -10.50 -16.97 -21.51
N PRO A 31 -11.41 -17.00 -20.52
CA PRO A 31 -11.34 -16.16 -19.33
C PRO A 31 -10.15 -16.42 -18.39
N GLY A 32 -9.36 -17.49 -18.61
CA GLY A 32 -8.31 -17.92 -17.70
C GLY A 32 -8.84 -18.27 -16.30
N ARG A 33 -7.92 -18.32 -15.32
CA ARG A 33 -8.26 -18.60 -13.91
C ARG A 33 -9.05 -17.44 -13.32
N ARG A 34 -10.13 -17.76 -12.59
CA ARG A 34 -10.93 -16.76 -11.87
C ARG A 34 -10.04 -16.01 -10.86
N ARG A 35 -10.19 -14.68 -10.81
CA ARG A 35 -9.53 -13.84 -9.81
C ARG A 35 -10.04 -14.21 -8.42
N ILE A 36 -9.13 -14.22 -7.45
CA ILE A 36 -9.48 -14.36 -6.04
C ILE A 36 -10.20 -13.09 -5.60
N ASP A 37 -11.10 -13.26 -4.64
CA ASP A 37 -11.80 -12.17 -3.97
C ASP A 37 -10.84 -11.07 -3.51
N ASP A 38 -11.20 -9.82 -3.77
CA ASP A 38 -10.32 -8.69 -3.54
C ASP A 38 -10.12 -8.41 -2.05
N ARG A 39 -11.15 -8.65 -1.22
CA ARG A 39 -11.03 -8.53 0.24
C ARG A 39 -10.10 -9.58 0.79
N LYS A 40 -10.24 -10.84 0.37
CA LYS A 40 -9.31 -11.91 0.77
C LYS A 40 -7.87 -11.61 0.34
N THR A 41 -7.71 -11.05 -0.87
CA THR A 41 -6.38 -10.67 -1.37
C THR A 41 -5.78 -9.52 -0.54
N LEU A 42 -6.59 -8.52 -0.17
CA LEU A 42 -6.18 -7.44 0.73
C LEU A 42 -5.76 -7.98 2.11
N GLN A 43 -6.55 -8.89 2.70
CA GLN A 43 -6.18 -9.53 3.96
C GLN A 43 -4.85 -10.29 3.86
N GLY A 44 -4.59 -10.97 2.73
CA GLY A 44 -3.31 -11.61 2.46
C GLY A 44 -2.15 -10.63 2.35
N ILE A 45 -2.35 -9.48 1.68
CA ILE A 45 -1.35 -8.39 1.63
C ILE A 45 -1.06 -7.89 3.04
N LEU A 46 -2.09 -7.58 3.83
CA LEU A 46 -1.93 -7.11 5.21
C LEU A 46 -1.23 -8.14 6.10
N PHE A 47 -1.53 -9.43 5.91
CA PHE A 47 -0.87 -10.51 6.63
C PHE A 47 0.64 -10.49 6.38
N VAL A 48 1.06 -10.46 5.11
CA VAL A 48 2.48 -10.43 4.74
C VAL A 48 3.17 -9.17 5.26
N LEU A 49 2.53 -8.01 5.14
CA LEU A 49 3.09 -6.74 5.62
C LEU A 49 3.20 -6.68 7.15
N TYR A 50 2.27 -7.30 7.86
CA TYR A 50 2.27 -7.33 9.32
C TYR A 50 3.29 -8.33 9.89
N THR A 51 3.39 -9.52 9.30
CA THR A 51 4.31 -10.58 9.79
C THR A 51 5.72 -10.46 9.22
N GLY A 52 5.89 -9.74 8.11
CA GLY A 52 7.17 -9.57 7.43
C GLY A 52 7.68 -10.83 6.71
N ILE A 53 6.84 -11.85 6.52
CA ILE A 53 7.22 -13.07 5.82
C ILE A 53 7.48 -12.80 4.33
N GLN A 54 8.23 -13.70 3.69
CA GLN A 54 8.35 -13.66 2.24
C GLN A 54 7.01 -14.03 1.59
N TRP A 55 6.68 -13.39 0.46
CA TRP A 55 5.44 -13.65 -0.28
C TRP A 55 5.25 -15.15 -0.58
N GLU A 56 6.30 -15.85 -0.98
CA GLU A 56 6.25 -17.29 -1.29
C GLU A 56 5.81 -18.16 -0.10
N PHE A 57 6.07 -17.71 1.12
CA PHE A 57 5.70 -18.41 2.35
C PHE A 57 4.33 -18.04 2.90
N LEU A 58 3.51 -17.26 2.18
CA LEU A 58 2.13 -17.00 2.58
C LEU A 58 1.35 -18.34 2.65
N PRO A 59 0.87 -18.76 3.84
CA PRO A 59 0.18 -20.04 3.97
C PRO A 59 -1.12 -20.06 3.17
N GLN A 60 -1.23 -20.98 2.22
CA GLN A 60 -2.40 -21.07 1.34
C GLN A 60 -3.66 -21.54 2.07
N GLU A 61 -3.48 -22.25 3.19
CA GLU A 61 -4.56 -22.73 4.08
C GLU A 61 -5.41 -21.59 4.65
N LEU A 62 -4.87 -20.37 4.74
CA LEU A 62 -5.59 -19.18 5.19
C LEU A 62 -6.61 -18.67 4.14
N GLY A 63 -6.55 -19.17 2.91
CA GLY A 63 -7.54 -18.86 1.87
C GLY A 63 -7.40 -17.47 1.23
N PHE A 64 -6.30 -16.74 1.48
CA PHE A 64 -6.01 -15.44 0.86
C PHE A 64 -5.52 -15.54 -0.60
N GLY A 65 -5.16 -16.74 -1.04
CA GLY A 65 -4.50 -16.99 -2.31
C GLY A 65 -2.99 -17.20 -2.17
N SER A 66 -2.29 -17.29 -3.30
CA SER A 66 -0.83 -17.36 -3.28
C SER A 66 -0.22 -15.98 -3.04
N GLY A 67 0.96 -15.93 -2.43
CA GLY A 67 1.67 -14.66 -2.24
C GLY A 67 1.98 -13.95 -3.55
N SER A 68 2.27 -14.68 -4.64
CA SER A 68 2.44 -14.07 -5.96
C SER A 68 1.17 -13.37 -6.46
N THR A 69 -0.01 -13.89 -6.11
CA THR A 69 -1.29 -13.25 -6.43
C THR A 69 -1.47 -11.96 -5.63
N CYS A 70 -1.15 -12.00 -4.33
CA CYS A 70 -1.20 -10.83 -3.45
C CYS A 70 -0.22 -9.74 -3.90
N TRP A 71 1.01 -10.10 -4.21
CA TRP A 71 2.04 -9.17 -4.70
C TRP A 71 1.63 -8.53 -6.03
N ARG A 72 1.15 -9.31 -7.01
CA ARG A 72 0.67 -8.77 -8.28
C ARG A 72 -0.50 -7.82 -8.08
N ARG A 73 -1.42 -8.15 -7.16
CA ARG A 73 -2.56 -7.28 -6.83
C ARG A 73 -2.12 -5.98 -6.17
N LEU A 74 -1.17 -6.05 -5.24
CA LEU A 74 -0.55 -4.88 -4.60
C LEU A 74 0.05 -3.93 -5.65
N ALA A 75 0.79 -4.48 -6.62
CA ALA A 75 1.40 -3.71 -7.70
C ALA A 75 0.37 -3.07 -8.64
N GLU A 76 -0.68 -3.82 -9.01
CA GLU A 76 -1.79 -3.32 -9.83
C GLU A 76 -2.53 -2.17 -9.15
N TRP A 77 -2.86 -2.32 -7.86
CA TRP A 77 -3.51 -1.27 -7.07
C TRP A 77 -2.61 -0.05 -6.87
N GLN A 78 -1.30 -0.25 -6.75
CA GLN A 78 -0.33 0.84 -6.72
C GLN A 78 -0.28 1.60 -8.05
N GLN A 79 -0.37 0.92 -9.19
CA GLN A 79 -0.41 1.55 -10.50
C GLN A 79 -1.74 2.30 -10.74
N ALA A 80 -2.84 1.77 -10.21
CA ALA A 80 -4.15 2.41 -10.26
C ALA A 80 -4.32 3.57 -9.25
N GLY A 81 -3.34 3.82 -8.38
CA GLY A 81 -3.38 4.89 -7.38
C GLY A 81 -4.34 4.64 -6.22
N VAL A 82 -4.68 3.38 -5.94
CA VAL A 82 -5.65 2.98 -4.90
C VAL A 82 -5.15 3.39 -3.51
N TRP A 83 -3.86 3.21 -3.23
CA TRP A 83 -3.28 3.48 -1.91
C TRP A 83 -3.25 4.97 -1.60
N GLU A 84 -2.92 5.80 -2.60
CA GLU A 84 -2.95 7.26 -2.48
C GLU A 84 -4.38 7.77 -2.25
N GLN A 85 -5.38 7.18 -2.91
CA GLN A 85 -6.79 7.53 -2.69
C GLN A 85 -7.26 7.08 -1.29
N LEU A 86 -6.90 5.87 -0.88
CA LEU A 86 -7.25 5.35 0.45
C LEU A 86 -6.65 6.21 1.56
N GLN A 87 -5.38 6.62 1.43
CA GLN A 87 -4.75 7.53 2.37
C GLN A 87 -5.53 8.85 2.50
N ARG A 88 -5.97 9.44 1.39
CA ARG A 88 -6.78 10.67 1.43
C ARG A 88 -8.10 10.46 2.17
N VAL A 89 -8.83 9.39 1.87
CA VAL A 89 -10.09 9.07 2.55
C VAL A 89 -9.90 8.92 4.06
N LEU A 90 -8.81 8.27 4.49
CA LEU A 90 -8.49 8.13 5.90
C LEU A 90 -8.15 9.48 6.55
N LEU A 91 -7.35 10.31 5.89
CA LEU A 91 -6.99 11.64 6.39
C LEU A 91 -8.22 12.57 6.46
N ASP A 92 -9.11 12.54 5.48
CA ASP A 92 -10.35 13.32 5.49
C ASP A 92 -11.24 12.93 6.66
N ARG A 93 -11.34 11.63 6.97
CA ARG A 93 -12.08 11.13 8.14
C ARG A 93 -11.44 11.57 9.46
N LEU A 94 -10.11 11.45 9.58
CA LEU A 94 -9.39 11.89 10.77
C LEU A 94 -9.52 13.40 10.98
N ARG A 95 -9.50 14.18 9.90
CA ARG A 95 -9.75 15.63 9.94
C ARG A 95 -11.19 15.93 10.39
N ALA A 96 -12.18 15.26 9.81
CA ALA A 96 -13.59 15.46 10.17
C ALA A 96 -13.89 15.07 11.63
N ALA A 97 -13.13 14.13 12.18
CA ALA A 97 -13.22 13.72 13.58
C ALA A 97 -12.35 14.54 14.55
N ASP A 98 -11.69 15.61 14.05
CA ASP A 98 -10.75 16.44 14.81
C ASP A 98 -9.63 15.65 15.50
N GLN A 99 -9.16 14.59 14.84
CA GLN A 99 -8.13 13.72 15.38
C GLN A 99 -6.73 14.01 14.83
N LEU A 100 -6.58 14.90 13.85
CA LEU A 100 -5.27 15.26 13.30
C LEU A 100 -4.63 16.37 14.13
N ASP A 101 -3.50 16.06 14.76
CA ASP A 101 -2.77 17.03 15.58
C ASP A 101 -1.69 17.75 14.75
N PHE A 102 -2.05 18.92 14.23
CA PHE A 102 -1.15 19.79 13.47
C PHE A 102 -0.34 20.76 14.32
N SER A 103 -0.36 20.65 15.66
CA SER A 103 0.50 21.48 16.54
C SER A 103 1.99 21.26 16.25
N ARG A 104 2.34 20.06 15.76
CA ARG A 104 3.68 19.69 15.32
C ARG A 104 3.59 18.81 14.08
N ALA A 105 4.43 19.10 13.10
CA ALA A 105 4.69 18.22 11.98
C ALA A 105 6.16 17.81 11.99
N VAL A 106 6.42 16.51 11.79
CA VAL A 106 7.78 15.98 11.61
C VAL A 106 7.95 15.52 10.18
N VAL A 107 8.99 16.03 9.53
CA VAL A 107 9.37 15.66 8.17
C VAL A 107 10.65 14.87 8.24
N ASP A 108 10.64 13.67 7.66
CA ASP A 108 11.84 12.86 7.50
C ASP A 108 11.95 12.36 6.05
N SER A 109 13.16 11.96 5.66
CA SER A 109 13.41 11.41 4.34
C SER A 109 14.40 10.25 4.35
N SER A 110 14.08 9.22 3.56
CA SER A 110 14.96 8.10 3.29
C SER A 110 15.39 8.10 1.84
N GLN A 111 16.61 7.66 1.59
CA GLN A 111 17.21 7.58 0.26
C GLN A 111 17.67 6.15 -0.01
N ILE A 112 17.24 5.62 -1.15
CA ILE A 112 17.51 4.23 -1.53
C ILE A 112 18.26 4.26 -2.86
N GLN A 113 19.44 3.63 -2.88
CA GLN A 113 20.22 3.51 -4.10
C GLN A 113 19.55 2.54 -5.09
N ALA A 114 19.35 3.00 -6.32
CA ALA A 114 18.74 2.22 -7.38
C ALA A 114 19.81 1.47 -8.18
N LYS A 115 20.29 0.34 -7.65
CA LYS A 115 21.38 -0.44 -8.27
C LYS A 115 21.09 -0.89 -9.71
N ARG A 116 19.82 -1.08 -10.08
CA ARG A 116 19.38 -1.56 -11.41
C ARG A 116 18.22 -0.76 -12.03
N GLY A 117 18.04 0.52 -11.65
CA GLY A 117 16.86 1.32 -12.00
C GLY A 117 17.11 2.59 -12.83
N ARG A 118 18.25 2.70 -13.54
CA ARG A 118 18.53 3.88 -14.37
C ARG A 118 17.43 4.09 -15.41
N GLY A 119 16.89 5.31 -15.48
CA GLY A 119 15.86 5.70 -16.45
C GLY A 119 14.42 5.48 -16.00
N CYS A 120 14.17 4.95 -14.79
CA CYS A 120 12.82 4.93 -14.24
C CYS A 120 12.36 6.36 -13.84
N PRO A 121 11.07 6.71 -14.01
CA PRO A 121 10.58 8.07 -13.72
C PRO A 121 10.81 8.57 -12.29
N LYS A 122 10.95 7.66 -11.32
CA LYS A 122 11.18 7.95 -9.89
C LYS A 122 12.64 7.74 -9.46
N VAL A 123 13.58 7.68 -10.42
CA VAL A 123 15.01 7.47 -10.15
C VAL A 123 15.79 8.64 -10.72
N GLY A 124 16.45 9.38 -9.85
CA GLY A 124 17.26 10.55 -10.19
C GLY A 124 18.70 10.46 -9.67
N PRO A 125 19.56 11.43 -10.05
CA PRO A 125 20.90 11.54 -9.49
C PRO A 125 20.82 11.95 -8.01
N SER A 126 21.43 11.16 -7.13
CA SER A 126 21.48 11.49 -5.70
C SER A 126 22.46 12.65 -5.43
N PRO A 127 22.02 13.72 -4.73
CA PRO A 127 22.90 14.84 -4.38
C PRO A 127 23.98 14.49 -3.37
N VAL A 128 23.83 13.39 -2.63
CA VAL A 128 24.74 12.99 -1.54
C VAL A 128 25.47 11.67 -1.81
N ASP A 129 25.13 10.95 -2.89
CA ASP A 129 25.84 9.74 -3.34
C ASP A 129 26.51 9.96 -4.71
N ARG A 130 27.17 11.13 -4.89
CA ARG A 130 27.93 11.49 -6.11
C ARG A 130 27.13 11.36 -7.41
N GLY A 131 25.84 11.72 -7.39
CA GLY A 131 24.97 11.59 -8.56
C GLY A 131 24.60 10.15 -8.90
N ARG A 132 24.88 9.17 -8.02
CA ARG A 132 24.46 7.79 -8.26
C ARG A 132 22.93 7.70 -8.31
N PRO A 133 22.38 6.85 -9.19
CA PRO A 133 20.93 6.69 -9.32
C PRO A 133 20.31 6.23 -8.01
N GLY A 134 19.25 6.90 -7.58
CA GLY A 134 18.48 6.55 -6.41
C GLY A 134 17.09 7.18 -6.41
N SER A 135 16.30 6.81 -5.42
CA SER A 135 14.99 7.40 -5.13
C SER A 135 15.00 7.94 -3.71
N LYS A 136 14.39 9.10 -3.51
CA LYS A 136 14.24 9.72 -2.19
C LYS A 136 12.77 9.75 -1.81
N HIS A 137 12.45 9.21 -0.64
CA HIS A 137 11.12 9.17 -0.09
C HIS A 137 11.05 10.13 1.09
N HIS A 138 10.18 11.11 1.00
CA HIS A 138 9.85 12.03 2.08
C HIS A 138 8.54 11.60 2.73
N VAL A 139 8.47 11.65 4.05
CA VAL A 139 7.23 11.44 4.81
C VAL A 139 7.00 12.61 5.75
N ILE A 140 5.76 13.06 5.83
CA ILE A 140 5.31 14.06 6.80
C ILE A 140 4.35 13.36 7.76
N THR A 141 4.56 13.54 9.05
CA THR A 141 3.71 12.98 10.12
C THR A 141 3.15 14.08 11.01
N ASP A 142 1.96 13.86 11.55
CA ASP A 142 1.36 14.69 12.60
C ASP A 142 2.05 14.45 13.97
N ALA A 143 1.66 15.21 15.00
CA ALA A 143 2.28 15.08 16.32
C ALA A 143 2.07 13.70 16.97
N CYS A 144 1.06 12.95 16.51
CA CYS A 144 0.76 11.59 16.93
C CYS A 144 1.47 10.50 16.09
N GLY A 145 2.30 10.89 15.11
CA GLY A 145 3.05 9.98 14.25
C GLY A 145 2.26 9.40 13.06
N ARG A 146 1.09 9.97 12.75
CA ARG A 146 0.25 9.51 11.62
C ARG A 146 0.76 10.12 10.32
N ALA A 147 0.95 9.29 9.31
CA ALA A 147 1.47 9.72 8.01
C ALA A 147 0.44 10.59 7.26
N CYS A 148 0.74 11.88 7.16
CA CYS A 148 -0.06 12.87 6.44
C CYS A 148 0.24 12.88 4.94
N GLN A 149 1.50 12.69 4.55
CA GLN A 149 1.89 12.68 3.15
C GLN A 149 3.16 11.86 2.94
N VAL A 150 3.23 11.14 1.82
CA VAL A 150 4.45 10.48 1.34
C VAL A 150 4.73 10.99 -0.08
N VAL A 151 5.95 11.44 -0.33
CA VAL A 151 6.39 11.93 -1.65
C VAL A 151 7.66 11.18 -2.06
N CYS A 152 7.68 10.67 -3.28
CA CYS A 152 8.85 10.05 -3.89
C CYS A 152 9.41 11.00 -4.95
N VAL A 153 10.69 11.37 -4.84
CA VAL A 153 11.45 12.21 -5.76
C VAL A 153 12.71 11.53 -6.26
#